data_AF-A0A3T3ER66-F1
#
_entry.id   AF-A0A3T3ER66-F1
#
_cell.length_a   1.000
_cell.length_b   1.000
_cell.length_c   1.000
_cell.angle_alpha   90.00
_cell.angle_beta   90.00
_cell.angle_gamma   90.00
#
_symmetry.space_group_name_H-M   'P 1'
#
loop_
_entity.id
_entity.type
_entity.pdbx_description
1 polymer ?
#
loop_
_entity_poly.entity_id
_entity_poly.type
_entity_poly.pdbx_seq_one_letter_code
_entity_poly.pdbx_strand_id
1 'polypeptide(L)' 'MPDGTYALRMRFSAYRYSLAIRQEVCAVMALNMLRRWLNGEDITSEHGWIDVVESLTA' A
#
# COMPACT_ATOMS: atom_id res chain seq x y z
N MET A 1 16.01 8.67 12.00
CA MET A 1 15.28 7.39 11.96
C MET A 1 13.88 7.72 11.48
N PRO A 2 13.29 6.90 10.62
CA PRO A 2 11.95 7.16 10.17
C PRO A 2 10.99 6.96 11.37
N ASP A 3 10.10 7.92 11.58
CA ASP A 3 9.25 8.10 12.75
C ASP A 3 7.77 8.21 12.35
N GLY A 4 6.87 8.05 13.33
CA GLY A 4 5.43 8.09 13.12
C GLY A 4 4.79 6.76 12.71
N THR A 5 3.48 6.80 12.51
CA THR A 5 2.65 5.67 12.05
C THR A 5 1.97 6.03 10.74
N TYR A 6 2.02 5.11 9.77
CA TYR A 6 1.45 5.31 8.44
C TYR A 6 0.52 4.16 8.07
N ALA A 7 -0.59 4.47 7.42
CA ALA A 7 -1.51 3.47 6.89
C ALA A 7 -2.13 3.92 5.57
N LEU A 8 -2.45 2.95 4.72
CA LEU A 8 -3.22 3.17 3.49
C LEU A 8 -4.43 2.25 3.47
N ARG A 9 -5.57 2.80 3.06
CA ARG A 9 -6.73 2.01 2.67
C ARG A 9 -6.75 1.89 1.16
N MET A 10 -6.80 0.66 0.68
CA MET A 10 -6.83 0.34 -0.75
C MET A 10 -8.18 -0.22 -1.16
N ARG A 11 -8.56 0.03 -2.42
CA ARG A 11 -9.71 -0.59 -3.08
C ARG A 11 -9.28 -1.15 -4.43
N PHE A 12 -9.60 -2.43 -4.63
CA PHE A 12 -9.41 -3.12 -5.91
C PHE A 12 -10.48 -4.21 -6.04
N SER A 13 -10.69 -4.73 -7.25
CA SER A 13 -11.75 -5.71 -7.50
C SER A 13 -11.40 -7.10 -6.97
N ALA A 14 -11.79 -7.42 -5.73
CA ALA A 14 -11.50 -8.71 -5.11
C ALA A 14 -12.09 -9.92 -5.87
N TYR A 15 -13.21 -9.74 -6.57
CA TYR A 15 -13.88 -10.78 -7.35
C TYR A 15 -13.15 -11.14 -8.66
N ARG A 16 -12.34 -10.23 -9.21
CA ARG A 16 -11.59 -10.46 -10.45
C ARG A 16 -10.30 -11.26 -10.25
N TYR A 17 -9.88 -11.46 -9.01
CA TYR A 17 -8.58 -12.06 -8.67
C TYR A 17 -8.73 -13.21 -7.66
N SER A 18 -7.86 -14.22 -7.78
CA SER A 18 -7.77 -15.32 -6.82
C SER A 18 -7.31 -14.84 -5.44
N LEU A 19 -7.56 -15.61 -4.37
CA LEU A 19 -7.08 -15.28 -3.02
C LEU A 19 -5.57 -15.03 -2.99
N ALA A 20 -4.79 -15.86 -3.68
CA ALA A 20 -3.34 -15.74 -3.75
C ALA A 20 -2.91 -14.36 -4.29
N ILE A 21 -3.50 -13.92 -5.42
CA ILE A 21 -3.19 -12.60 -5.98
C ILE A 21 -3.56 -11.48 -4.99
N ARG A 22 -4.69 -11.58 -4.29
CA ARG A 22 -5.08 -10.57 -3.30
C ARG A 22 -4.07 -10.47 -2.14
N GLN A 23 -3.54 -11.60 -1.68
CA GLN A 23 -2.54 -11.65 -0.62
C GLN A 23 -1.20 -11.08 -1.09
N GLU A 24 -0.76 -11.43 -2.29
CA GLU A 24 0.45 -10.88 -2.91
C GLU A 24 0.37 -9.36 -3.04
N VAL A 25 -0.77 -8.82 -3.47
CA VAL A 25 -0.98 -7.36 -3.57
C VAL A 25 -0.84 -6.68 -2.22
N CYS A 26 -1.45 -7.23 -1.16
CA CYS A 26 -1.31 -6.68 0.20
C CYS A 26 0.15 -6.70 0.66
N ALA A 27 0.86 -7.81 0.44
CA ALA A 27 2.26 -7.96 0.83
C ALA A 27 3.16 -6.97 0.07
N VAL A 28 2.98 -6.86 -1.25
CA VAL A 28 3.73 -5.93 -2.10
C VAL A 28 3.45 -4.49 -1.70
N MET A 29 2.21 -4.13 -1.36
CA MET A 29 1.92 -2.77 -0.91
C MET A 29 2.63 -2.43 0.39
N ALA A 30 2.52 -3.32 1.39
CA ALA A 30 3.16 -3.12 2.68
C ALA A 30 4.69 -3.00 2.53
N LEU A 31 5.31 -3.84 1.69
CA LEU A 31 6.74 -3.79 1.40
C LEU A 31 7.14 -2.51 0.67
N ASN A 32 6.32 -2.04 -0.29
CA ASN A 32 6.58 -0.79 -0.98
C ASN A 32 6.46 0.41 -0.04
N MET A 33 5.44 0.46 0.82
CA MET A 33 5.30 1.48 1.85
C MET A 33 6.52 1.49 2.77
N LEU A 34 6.95 0.32 3.26
CA LEU A 34 8.12 0.21 4.14
C LEU A 34 9.40 0.66 3.44
N ARG A 35 9.64 0.21 2.20
CA ARG A 35 10.81 0.62 1.40
C ARG A 35 10.84 2.14 1.23
N ARG A 36 9.71 2.74 0.86
CA ARG A 36 9.58 4.19 0.66
C ARG A 36 9.86 4.96 1.95
N TRP A 37 9.26 4.53 3.06
CA TRP A 37 9.44 5.12 4.37
C TRP A 37 10.91 5.08 4.83
N LEU A 38 11.58 3.93 4.67
CA LEU A 38 13.01 3.80 5.00
C LEU A 38 13.90 4.70 4.15
N ASN A 39 13.49 4.98 2.91
CA ASN A 39 14.23 5.82 1.96
C ASN A 39 13.86 7.32 2.04
N GLY A 40 12.85 7.70 2.83
CA GLY A 40 12.34 9.09 2.84
C GLY A 40 11.57 9.48 1.57
N GLU A 41 11.07 8.50 0.82
CA GLU A 41 10.19 8.71 -0.33
C GLU A 41 8.74 8.94 0.15
N ASP A 42 7.89 9.55 -0.69
CA ASP A 42 6.45 9.56 -0.45
C ASP A 42 5.94 8.11 -0.31
N ILE A 43 5.26 7.83 0.80
CA ILE A 43 4.73 6.51 1.16
C ILE A 43 3.61 6.08 0.22
N THR A 44 2.94 7.05 -0.41
CA THR A 44 1.87 6.79 -1.36
C THR A 44 2.40 6.76 -2.79
N SER A 45 1.82 5.88 -3.61
CA SER A 45 1.94 5.97 -5.05
C SER A 45 0.70 5.42 -5.73
N GLU A 46 0.44 5.91 -6.93
CA GLU A 46 -0.61 5.34 -7.77
C GLU A 46 -0.20 3.97 -8.28
N HIS A 47 -1.14 3.02 -8.23
CA HIS A 47 -0.97 1.67 -8.73
C HIS A 47 -2.16 1.42 -9.65
N GLY A 48 -2.01 1.53 -10.98
CA GLY A 48 -3.10 1.87 -11.91
C GLY A 48 -4.44 1.11 -11.85
N TRP A 49 -4.54 -0.05 -11.19
CA TRP A 49 -5.80 -0.79 -10.98
C TRP A 49 -6.21 -0.93 -9.50
N ILE A 50 -5.44 -0.32 -8.59
CA ILE A 50 -5.64 -0.26 -7.15
C ILE A 50 -5.82 1.21 -6.78
N ASP A 51 -7.02 1.56 -6.33
CA ASP A 51 -7.29 2.89 -5.80
C ASP A 51 -6.77 2.98 -4.37
N VAL A 52 -5.96 4.00 -4.05
CA VAL A 52 -5.74 4.41 -2.67
C VAL A 52 -6.90 5.33 -2.29
N VAL A 53 -7.73 4.91 -1.35
CA VAL A 53 -8.96 5.63 -0.96
C VAL A 53 -8.80 6.45 0.31
N GLU A 54 -7.79 6.12 1.13
CA GLU A 54 -7.47 6.88 2.34
C GLU A 54 -5.99 6.70 2.69
N SER A 55 -5.38 7.76 3.23
CA SER A 55 -4.07 7.72 3.87
C SER A 55 -4.16 8.29 5.29
N LEU A 56 -3.36 7.72 6.19
CA LEU A 56 -3.21 8.19 7.57
C LEU A 56 -1.73 8.36 7.87
N THR A 57 -1.41 9.48 8.53
CA THR A 57 -0.11 9.77 9.14
C THR A 57 -0.36 10.27 10.55
N ALA A 58 0.26 9.63 11.55
CA ALA A 58 0.13 9.96 12.97
C ALA A 58 1.47 10.00 13.68
#